data_AF-A0A8J8P2W5-F1
#
_entry.id   AF-A0A8J8P2W5-F1
#
_cell.length_a   1.000
_cell.length_b   1.000
_cell.length_c   1.000
_cell.angle_alpha   90.00
_cell.angle_beta   90.00
_cell.angle_gamma   90.00
#
_symmetry.space_group_name_H-M   'P 1'
#
loop_
_entity.id
_entity.type
_entity.pdbx_description
1 polymer ?
#
loop_
_entity_poly.entity_id
_entity_poly.type
_entity_poly.pdbx_seq_one_letter_code
_entity_poly.pdbx_strand_id
1 'polypeptide(L)'
;MQVSVRVTGFDENSIDSKALVTQIEQFLKVNQVIPISVAMDSNVSGEAAEPSVKITYYEDEEADKAVELLNDNKDAFSEAQASIQAFKEAGASLDLD
;
A
#
# COMPACT_ATOMS: atom_id res chain seq x y z
N MET A 1 14.49 -4.46 18.95
CA MET A 1 15.09 -4.10 17.64
C MET A 1 14.00 -3.43 16.83
N GLN A 2 14.26 -2.79 15.69
CA GLN A 2 13.18 -2.34 14.79
C GLN A 2 13.46 -2.90 13.42
N VAL A 3 12.42 -3.41 12.77
CA VAL A 3 12.49 -4.05 11.46
C VAL A 3 11.61 -3.26 10.51
N SER A 4 12.10 -2.94 9.32
CA SER A 4 11.31 -2.22 8.32
C SER A 4 11.13 -3.07 7.07
N VAL A 5 9.88 -3.23 6.66
CA VAL A 5 9.46 -3.89 5.42
C VAL A 5 9.14 -2.81 4.40
N ARG A 6 9.61 -2.99 3.16
CA ARG A 6 9.24 -2.13 2.02
C ARG A 6 8.40 -2.94 1.04
N VAL A 7 7.23 -2.44 0.72
CA VAL A 7 6.32 -3.02 -0.28
C VAL A 7 6.34 -2.17 -1.54
N THR A 8 6.60 -2.79 -2.69
CA THR A 8 6.74 -2.15 -4.01
C THR A 8 5.81 -2.82 -5.04
N GLY A 9 5.72 -2.24 -6.25
CA GLY A 9 4.82 -2.72 -7.32
C GLY A 9 3.42 -2.09 -7.24
N PHE A 10 3.37 -0.90 -6.67
CA PHE A 10 2.21 -0.03 -6.67
C PHE A 10 2.30 0.86 -7.92
N ASP A 11 1.19 1.06 -8.62
CA ASP A 11 1.20 1.86 -9.85
C ASP A 11 1.26 3.37 -9.53
N GLU A 12 2.28 4.06 -10.05
CA GLU A 12 2.57 5.48 -9.77
C GLU A 12 1.50 6.43 -10.31
N ASN A 13 0.74 6.02 -11.32
CA ASN A 13 -0.25 6.87 -11.99
C ASN A 13 -1.65 6.76 -11.36
N SER A 14 -1.87 5.80 -10.46
CA SER A 14 -3.23 5.40 -10.07
C SER A 14 -3.53 5.48 -8.57
N ILE A 15 -2.52 5.75 -7.74
CA ILE A 15 -2.66 5.57 -6.29
C ILE A 15 -2.74 6.89 -5.56
N ASP A 16 -3.87 7.08 -4.89
CA ASP A 16 -3.94 8.01 -3.77
C ASP A 16 -3.09 7.43 -2.63
N SER A 17 -1.89 7.99 -2.46
CA SER A 17 -0.87 7.49 -1.55
C SER A 17 -1.37 7.26 -0.12
N LYS A 18 -2.32 8.09 0.32
CA LYS A 18 -2.98 7.95 1.62
C LYS A 18 -3.93 6.76 1.67
N ALA A 19 -4.71 6.52 0.62
CA ALA A 19 -5.64 5.40 0.56
C ALA A 19 -4.92 4.06 0.60
N LEU A 20 -3.75 3.96 -0.04
CA LEU A 20 -2.94 2.75 0.02
C LEU A 20 -2.40 2.48 1.43
N VAL A 21 -1.83 3.49 2.08
CA VAL A 21 -1.34 3.39 3.47
C VAL A 21 -2.47 2.94 4.39
N THR A 22 -3.65 3.56 4.29
CA THR A 22 -4.82 3.18 5.09
C THR A 22 -5.29 1.76 4.83
N GLN A 23 -5.31 1.29 3.58
CA GLN A 23 -5.68 -0.08 3.25
C GLN A 23 -4.72 -1.10 3.86
N ILE A 24 -3.41 -0.85 3.75
CA ILE A 24 -2.37 -1.71 4.33
C ILE A 24 -2.49 -1.73 5.86
N GLU A 25 -2.67 -0.58 6.50
CA GLU A 25 -2.88 -0.49 7.96
C GLU A 25 -4.10 -1.29 8.41
N GLN A 26 -5.22 -1.17 7.71
CA GLN A 26 -6.44 -1.92 8.03
C GLN A 26 -6.25 -3.42 7.82
N PHE A 27 -5.63 -3.81 6.71
CA PHE A 27 -5.35 -5.21 6.40
C PHE A 27 -4.46 -5.87 7.46
N LEU A 28 -3.36 -5.21 7.85
CA LEU A 28 -2.49 -5.70 8.92
C LEU A 28 -3.24 -5.83 10.24
N LYS A 29 -4.07 -4.83 10.58
CA LYS A 29 -4.90 -4.84 11.79
C LYS A 29 -5.92 -6.00 11.81
N VAL A 30 -6.59 -6.28 10.69
CA VAL A 30 -7.52 -7.42 10.56
C VAL A 30 -6.78 -8.75 10.78
N ASN A 31 -5.54 -8.85 10.33
CA ASN A 31 -4.70 -10.04 10.49
C ASN A 31 -3.91 -10.08 11.82
N GLN A 32 -4.21 -9.18 12.76
CA GLN A 32 -3.55 -9.08 14.06
C GLN A 32 -2.03 -8.90 13.95
N VAL A 33 -1.60 -8.07 13.01
CA VAL A 33 -0.21 -7.65 12.83
C VAL A 33 -0.16 -6.16 13.10
N ILE A 34 0.59 -5.73 14.12
CA ILE A 34 0.55 -4.34 14.60
C ILE A 34 1.85 -3.63 14.24
N PRO A 35 1.88 -2.89 13.12
CA PRO A 35 3.04 -2.08 12.80
C PRO A 35 3.19 -0.92 13.79
N ILE A 36 4.44 -0.52 14.06
CA ILE A 36 4.79 0.74 14.72
C ILE A 36 4.32 1.91 13.86
N SER A 37 4.55 1.82 12.55
CA SER A 37 4.24 2.88 11.60
C SER A 37 4.11 2.30 10.20
N VAL A 38 3.12 2.78 9.46
CA VAL A 38 2.97 2.57 8.01
C VAL A 38 3.01 3.94 7.37
N ALA A 39 3.88 4.13 6.39
CA ALA A 39 3.99 5.39 5.67
C ALA A 39 4.39 5.13 4.22
N MET A 40 4.05 6.07 3.33
CA MET A 40 4.69 6.09 2.03
C MET A 40 6.19 6.28 2.19
N ASP A 41 6.94 5.49 1.46
CA ASP A 41 8.38 5.61 1.38
C ASP A 41 8.71 6.75 0.41
N SER A 42 8.85 7.96 0.96
CA SER A 42 9.20 9.16 0.20
C SER A 42 10.65 9.16 -0.30
N ASN A 43 11.41 8.08 -0.08
CA ASN A 43 12.85 8.01 -0.36
C ASN A 43 13.16 7.49 -1.77
N VAL A 44 12.18 7.55 -2.66
CA VAL A 44 12.35 7.35 -4.10
C VAL A 44 12.87 8.64 -4.73
N SER A 45 14.19 8.84 -4.66
CA SER A 45 14.87 9.95 -5.33
C SER A 45 15.37 9.46 -6.70
N GLY A 46 14.62 9.77 -7.77
CA GLY A 46 14.98 9.43 -9.16
C GLY A 46 13.77 9.51 -10.10
N GLU A 47 14.00 9.72 -11.41
CA GLU A 47 12.98 9.90 -12.47
C GLU A 47 12.03 8.70 -12.73
N ALA A 48 12.14 7.61 -11.94
CA ALA A 48 11.30 6.40 -12.03
C ALA A 48 11.02 5.84 -10.62
N ALA A 49 10.53 6.72 -9.76
CA ALA A 49 10.22 6.49 -8.37
C ALA A 49 8.97 5.62 -8.20
N GLU A 50 9.07 4.29 -8.31
CA GLU A 50 7.94 3.40 -8.03
C GLU A 50 7.40 3.68 -6.62
N PRO A 51 6.10 3.99 -6.45
CA PRO A 51 5.55 4.24 -5.13
C PRO A 51 5.73 2.98 -4.29
N SER A 52 6.19 3.18 -3.07
CA SER A 52 6.42 2.10 -2.13
C SER A 52 5.96 2.50 -0.74
N VAL A 53 5.52 1.51 0.02
CA VAL A 53 5.06 1.71 1.40
C VAL A 53 6.10 1.09 2.32
N LYS A 54 6.57 1.88 3.27
CA LYS A 54 7.45 1.44 4.34
C LYS A 54 6.62 1.16 5.58
N ILE A 55 6.79 -0.03 6.12
CA ILE A 55 6.14 -0.49 7.33
C ILE A 55 7.21 -0.85 8.36
N THR A 56 7.06 -0.40 9.59
CA THR A 56 8.05 -0.64 10.66
C THR A 56 7.43 -1.44 11.79
N TYR A 57 8.15 -2.44 12.33
CA TYR A 57 7.72 -3.38 13.37
C TYR A 57 8.71 -3.39 14.55
N TYR A 58 8.23 -3.80 15.73
CA TYR A 58 9.07 -4.00 16.93
C TYR A 58 9.80 -5.35 16.90
N GLU A 59 9.17 -6.35 16.28
CA GLU A 59 9.63 -7.73 16.27
C GLU A 59 9.75 -8.27 14.84
N ASP A 60 10.72 -9.15 14.62
CA ASP A 60 10.98 -9.77 13.31
C ASP A 60 9.81 -10.68 12.89
N GLU A 61 9.22 -11.42 13.84
CA GLU A 61 8.07 -12.29 13.59
C GLU A 61 6.84 -11.55 13.04
N GLU A 62 6.57 -10.33 13.54
CA GLU A 62 5.48 -9.49 13.01
C GLU A 62 5.81 -8.99 11.61
N ALA A 63 7.07 -8.66 11.34
CA ALA A 63 7.54 -8.24 10.03
C ALA A 63 7.45 -9.38 9.01
N ASP A 64 7.89 -10.59 9.36
CA ASP A 64 7.77 -11.78 8.51
C ASP A 64 6.31 -12.11 8.20
N LYS A 65 5.45 -12.12 9.24
CA LYS A 65 4.01 -12.34 9.05
C LYS A 65 3.38 -11.29 8.16
N ALA A 66 3.77 -10.02 8.30
CA ALA A 66 3.31 -8.96 7.40
C ALA A 66 3.75 -9.20 5.96
N VAL A 67 5.01 -9.57 5.74
CA VAL A 67 5.57 -9.84 4.41
C VAL A 67 4.82 -10.98 3.74
N GLU A 68 4.56 -12.07 4.46
CA GLU A 68 3.79 -13.21 3.96
C GLU A 68 2.39 -12.78 3.54
N LEU A 69 1.66 -12.11 4.43
CA LEU A 69 0.28 -11.65 4.17
C LEU A 69 0.21 -10.67 3.00
N LEU A 70 1.15 -9.72 2.92
CA LEU A 70 1.17 -8.69 1.87
C LEU A 70 1.58 -9.27 0.52
N ASN A 71 2.42 -10.30 0.48
CA ASN A 71 2.73 -11.01 -0.76
C ASN A 71 1.57 -11.88 -1.23
N ASP A 72 0.91 -12.61 -0.33
CA ASP A 72 -0.26 -13.45 -0.66
C ASP A 72 -1.45 -12.61 -1.14
N ASN A 73 -1.60 -11.39 -0.61
CA ASN A 73 -2.68 -10.47 -0.96
C ASN A 73 -2.25 -9.39 -1.95
N LYS A 74 -1.06 -9.51 -2.54
CA LYS A 74 -0.52 -8.51 -3.47
C LYS A 74 -1.46 -8.28 -4.66
N ASP A 75 -1.99 -9.37 -5.24
CA ASP A 75 -2.97 -9.32 -6.32
C ASP A 75 -4.26 -8.62 -5.90
N ALA A 76 -4.74 -8.87 -4.67
CA ALA A 76 -5.95 -8.21 -4.15
C ALA A 76 -5.74 -6.69 -3.98
N PHE A 77 -4.56 -6.25 -3.55
CA PHE A 77 -4.23 -4.82 -3.51
C PHE A 77 -4.13 -4.22 -4.92
N SER A 78 -3.57 -4.93 -5.89
CA SER A 78 -3.52 -4.50 -7.29
C SER A 78 -4.92 -4.42 -7.92
N GLU A 79 -5.81 -5.38 -7.67
CA GLU A 79 -7.20 -5.35 -8.14
C GLU A 79 -8.02 -4.23 -7.48
N ALA A 80 -7.85 -4.01 -6.17
CA ALA A 80 -8.48 -2.90 -5.46
C ALA A 80 -8.03 -1.55 -6.03
N GLN A 81 -6.76 -1.42 -6.41
CA GLN A 81 -6.23 -0.23 -7.07
C GLN A 81 -6.82 -0.03 -8.46
N ALA A 82 -6.84 -1.09 -9.29
CA ALA A 82 -7.44 -1.03 -10.63
C ALA A 82 -8.93 -0.65 -10.56
N SER A 83 -9.65 -1.16 -9.57
CA SER A 83 -11.06 -0.83 -9.33
C SER A 83 -11.26 0.63 -8.96
N ILE A 84 -10.46 1.17 -8.01
CA ILE A 84 -10.53 2.58 -7.61
C ILE A 84 -10.22 3.52 -8.79
N GLN A 85 -9.24 3.17 -9.64
CA GLN A 85 -8.92 3.92 -10.84
C GLN A 85 -10.10 3.93 -11.83
N ALA A 86 -10.68 2.76 -12.11
CA ALA A 86 -11.85 2.65 -12.98
C ALA A 86 -13.02 3.51 -12.48
N PHE A 87 -13.25 3.59 -11.16
CA PHE A 87 -14.24 4.49 -10.58
C PHE A 87 -13.88 5.97 -10.73
N LYS A 88 -12.60 6.34 -10.62
CA LYS A 88 -12.16 7.73 -10.81
C LYS A 88 -12.30 8.17 -12.27
N GLU A 89 -11.96 7.31 -13.22
CA GLU A 89 -12.15 7.57 -14.65
C GLU A 89 -13.64 7.61 -15.03
N ALA A 90 -14.44 6.69 -14.50
CA ALA A 90 -15.89 6.69 -14.71
C ALA A 90 -16.58 7.91 -14.07
N GLY A 91 -16.11 8.34 -12.89
CA GLY A 91 -16.62 9.53 -12.18
C GLY A 91 -16.19 10.86 -12.80
N ALA A 92 -15.06 10.89 -13.53
CA ALA A 92 -14.61 12.08 -14.26
C ALA A 92 -15.44 12.37 -15.54
N SER A 93 -16.31 11.44 -15.94
CA SER A 93 -17.19 11.59 -17.12
C SER A 93 -18.61 12.06 -16.77
N LEU A 94 -18.90 12.43 -15.52
CA LEU A 94 -20.20 13.03 -15.16
C LEU A 94 -20.22 14.51 -15.58
N ASP A 95 -20.24 14.73 -16.90
CA ASP A 95 -20.66 15.99 -17.52
C ASP A 95 -22.16 16.12 -17.24
N LEU A 96 -22.49 16.89 -16.20
CA LEU A 96 -23.87 17.32 -15.93
C LEU A 96 -24.20 18.43 -16.93
N ASP A 97 -24.86 18.05 -18.04
CA ASP A 97 -25.56 18.99 -18.93
C ASP A 97 -26.71 19.70 -18.19
#